data_AF-A0AAI9SWK2-F1
#
_entry.id   AF-A0AAI9SWK2-F1
#
_cell.length_a   1.000
_cell.length_b   1.000
_cell.length_c   1.000
_cell.angle_alpha   90.00
_cell.angle_beta   90.00
_cell.angle_gamma   90.00
#
_symmetry.space_group_name_H-M   'P 1'
#
loop_
_entity.id
_entity.type
_entity.pdbx_description
1 polymer ?
#
loop_
_entity_poly.entity_id
_entity_poly.type
_entity_poly.pdbx_seq_one_letter_code
_entity_poly.pdbx_strand_id
1 'polypeptide(L)'
;MTEPLVRQLQQYVPNIEVEIVSQGAEALVFQTSTHPYIEHPFLRNQTKFIIKYRPSKPYRHPKIDAQITKSRTIGEAKFMCKLSKLGIQSPSLISCDFPKGIIWMEYLGQALPNGEISSFKNWLWYLEKHVKDIKACTSDEVEKVCFDVGVLIGRLHLNDMVHGDLTSSNILLQPVETENQTIQANKVSWEPALIDFGLSSFSGLPEDKAVDLYVLERAVDSTHSDFAKRYNEWLLKGYEKAHNLQEFEKFGKKKHLETIKRLEEVRLRELAMEAQNRRVDATLLKSNQNKLVRIIGKCESYDTNTYKATLLCNGPVTLDLSSSDQKDLITAGKYYEIVGKISNNPSDLKIHVYSVIEMSDNLNINAVEKLVSYCQKVPELFHE
;
A
#
# COMPACT_ATOMS: atom_id res chain seq x y z
N MET A 1 9.22 12.53 -27.35
CA MET A 1 8.81 13.23 -26.10
C MET A 1 9.90 13.19 -25.02
N THR A 2 10.83 12.24 -25.04
CA THR A 2 11.90 12.04 -24.04
C THR A 2 13.09 12.99 -24.18
N GLU A 3 13.44 13.38 -25.40
CA GLU A 3 14.65 14.18 -25.70
C GLU A 3 14.73 15.54 -24.95
N PRO A 4 13.66 16.33 -24.81
CA PRO A 4 13.71 17.57 -24.02
C PRO A 4 13.99 17.33 -22.53
N LEU A 5 13.50 16.21 -21.97
CA LEU A 5 13.68 15.87 -20.55
C LEU A 5 15.11 15.42 -20.27
N VAL A 6 15.68 14.63 -21.20
CA VAL A 6 17.11 14.26 -21.17
C VAL A 6 17.98 15.51 -21.23
N ARG A 7 17.68 16.44 -22.14
CA ARG A 7 18.43 17.70 -22.28
C ARG A 7 18.43 18.55 -21.01
N GLN A 8 17.33 18.56 -20.24
CA GLN A 8 17.28 19.27 -18.96
C GLN A 8 18.26 18.69 -17.94
N LEU A 9 18.35 17.35 -17.84
CA LEU A 9 19.30 16.71 -16.94
C LEU A 9 20.75 16.93 -17.43
N GLN A 10 21.00 16.80 -18.73
CA GLN A 10 22.33 16.97 -19.34
C GLN A 10 22.96 18.35 -19.13
N GLN A 11 22.16 19.39 -18.83
CA GLN A 11 22.69 20.69 -18.40
C GLN A 11 23.51 20.61 -17.10
N TYR A 12 23.19 19.63 -16.25
CA TYR A 12 23.81 19.45 -14.95
C TYR A 12 24.80 18.28 -14.90
N VAL A 13 24.65 17.31 -15.80
CA VAL A 13 25.52 16.13 -15.92
C VAL A 13 25.99 15.99 -17.39
N PRO A 14 26.84 16.92 -17.86
CA PRO A 14 27.30 16.91 -19.25
C PRO A 14 28.14 15.66 -19.52
N ASN A 15 28.09 15.18 -20.77
CA ASN A 15 28.87 14.03 -21.26
C ASN A 15 28.57 12.67 -20.59
N ILE A 16 27.45 12.58 -19.86
CA ILE A 16 26.97 11.30 -19.31
C ILE A 16 25.81 10.82 -20.18
N GLU A 17 25.99 9.64 -20.78
CA GLU A 17 24.90 8.97 -21.50
C GLU A 17 23.86 8.48 -20.50
N VAL A 18 22.60 8.81 -20.76
CA VAL A 18 21.48 8.51 -19.87
C VAL A 18 20.30 7.99 -20.68
N GLU A 19 19.60 7.01 -20.11
CA GLU A 19 18.36 6.45 -20.63
C GLU A 19 17.24 6.70 -19.61
N ILE A 20 16.06 7.15 -20.05
CA ILE A 20 14.92 7.32 -19.15
C ILE A 20 14.34 5.95 -18.80
N VAL A 21 14.26 5.64 -17.50
CA VAL A 21 13.65 4.42 -16.97
C VAL A 21 12.22 4.67 -16.48
N SER A 22 11.97 5.83 -15.87
CA SER A 22 10.65 6.18 -15.34
C SER A 22 10.42 7.68 -15.38
N GLN A 23 9.17 8.06 -15.65
CA GLN A 23 8.69 9.43 -15.64
C GLN A 23 7.49 9.53 -14.70
N GLY A 24 7.72 10.04 -13.49
CA GLY A 24 6.67 10.34 -12.52
C GLY A 24 6.25 11.82 -12.56
N ALA A 25 5.18 12.15 -11.84
CA ALA A 25 4.72 13.53 -11.68
C ALA A 25 5.80 14.40 -10.99
N GLU A 26 6.61 13.81 -10.12
CA GLU A 26 7.53 14.54 -9.25
C GLU A 26 9.00 14.40 -9.61
N ALA A 27 9.39 13.28 -10.22
CA ALA A 27 10.78 12.97 -10.54
C ALA A 27 10.88 12.18 -11.84
N LEU A 28 12.00 12.37 -12.51
CA LEU A 28 12.47 11.58 -13.64
C LEU A 28 13.57 10.65 -13.14
N VAL A 29 13.54 9.41 -13.55
CA VAL A 29 14.54 8.40 -13.20
C VAL A 29 15.26 8.00 -14.47
N PHE A 30 16.59 8.12 -14.46
CA PHE A 30 17.46 7.79 -15.55
C PHE A 30 18.43 6.68 -15.14
N GLN A 31 18.83 5.86 -16.10
CA GLN A 31 19.90 4.88 -15.98
C GLN A 31 21.13 5.38 -16.73
N THR A 32 22.31 5.09 -16.20
CA THR A 32 23.59 5.30 -16.89
C THR A 32 24.57 4.18 -16.56
N SER A 33 25.52 3.93 -17.46
CA SER A 33 26.66 3.03 -17.23
C SER A 33 27.89 3.76 -16.67
N THR A 34 27.84 5.09 -16.56
CA THR A 34 28.97 5.91 -16.11
C THR A 34 28.78 6.31 -14.66
N HIS A 35 29.73 5.93 -13.80
CA HIS A 35 29.74 6.36 -12.41
C HIS A 35 30.21 7.82 -12.31
N PRO A 36 29.65 8.66 -11.41
CA PRO A 36 29.84 10.10 -11.47
C PRO A 36 31.26 10.60 -11.14
N TYR A 37 32.12 9.79 -10.51
CA TYR A 37 33.47 10.23 -10.10
C TYR A 37 34.52 9.11 -9.88
N ILE A 38 34.23 7.84 -10.19
CA ILE A 38 35.12 6.68 -9.94
C ILE A 38 34.94 5.66 -11.06
N GLU A 39 36.00 5.01 -11.55
CA GLU A 39 35.90 3.97 -12.58
C GLU A 39 35.49 2.59 -12.04
N HIS A 40 35.91 2.25 -10.81
CA HIS A 40 35.65 0.97 -10.15
C HIS A 40 34.99 1.16 -8.77
N PRO A 41 33.67 1.38 -8.70
CA PRO A 41 32.98 1.60 -7.43
C PRO A 41 32.83 0.30 -6.63
N PHE A 42 32.95 0.40 -5.30
CA PHE A 42 32.69 -0.72 -4.38
C PHE A 42 31.18 -0.85 -4.11
N LEU A 43 30.44 -1.24 -5.14
CA LEU A 43 28.99 -1.46 -5.12
C LEU A 43 28.68 -2.89 -5.61
N ARG A 44 27.49 -3.42 -5.29
CA ARG A 44 27.06 -4.73 -5.81
C ARG A 44 26.91 -4.66 -7.32
N ASN A 45 26.35 -3.56 -7.83
CA ASN A 45 26.35 -3.25 -9.24
C ASN A 45 27.43 -2.20 -9.59
N GLN A 46 28.43 -2.61 -10.37
CA GLN A 46 29.54 -1.75 -10.80
C GLN A 46 29.36 -1.16 -12.21
N THR A 47 28.28 -1.54 -12.90
CA THR A 47 28.10 -1.27 -14.34
C THR A 47 26.91 -0.39 -14.67
N LYS A 48 25.95 -0.26 -13.75
CA LYS A 48 24.74 0.54 -13.93
C LYS A 48 24.45 1.36 -12.68
N PHE A 49 23.99 2.58 -12.90
CA PHE A 49 23.65 3.55 -11.85
C PHE A 49 22.34 4.24 -12.20
N ILE A 50 21.67 4.76 -11.17
CA ILE A 50 20.42 5.51 -11.29
C ILE A 50 20.64 6.97 -10.96
N ILE A 51 20.09 7.85 -11.78
CA ILE A 51 19.99 9.29 -11.53
C ILE A 51 18.52 9.64 -11.37
N LYS A 52 18.12 10.07 -10.18
CA LYS A 52 16.80 10.62 -9.91
C LYS A 52 16.87 12.14 -9.94
N TYR A 53 16.12 12.76 -10.84
CA TYR A 53 16.11 14.21 -11.05
C TYR A 53 14.69 14.78 -10.86
N ARG A 54 14.59 15.83 -10.05
CA ARG A 54 13.33 16.53 -9.76
C ARG A 54 13.31 17.88 -10.51
N PRO A 55 12.77 17.94 -11.76
CA PRO A 55 12.76 19.17 -12.53
C PRO A 55 11.84 20.21 -11.89
N SER A 56 12.18 21.49 -12.09
CA SER A 56 11.37 22.61 -11.60
C SER A 56 9.97 22.60 -12.20
N LYS A 57 8.97 22.94 -11.38
CA LYS A 57 7.56 22.96 -11.77
C LYS A 57 7.10 24.38 -12.09
N PRO A 58 6.78 24.72 -13.37
CA PRO A 58 6.44 26.09 -13.76
C PRO A 58 5.22 26.69 -13.05
N TYR A 59 4.32 25.83 -12.56
CA TYR A 59 3.13 26.25 -11.82
C TYR A 59 3.41 26.63 -10.37
N ARG A 60 4.61 26.34 -9.83
CA ARG A 60 5.00 26.70 -8.46
C ARG A 60 5.81 27.99 -8.47
N HIS A 61 5.65 28.81 -7.43
CA HIS A 61 6.50 29.98 -7.25
C HIS A 61 7.98 29.54 -7.12
N PRO A 62 8.95 30.13 -7.85
CA PRO A 62 10.32 29.62 -7.94
C PRO A 62 11.01 29.38 -6.59
N LYS A 63 10.81 30.29 -5.62
CA LYS A 63 11.36 30.13 -4.26
C LYS A 63 10.79 28.91 -3.52
N ILE A 64 9.48 28.68 -3.66
CA ILE A 64 8.78 27.57 -3.00
C ILE A 64 9.19 26.25 -3.66
N ASP A 65 9.25 26.22 -5.00
CA ASP A 65 9.69 25.04 -5.73
C ASP A 65 11.12 24.63 -5.38
N ALA A 66 12.06 25.58 -5.37
CA ALA A 66 13.44 25.33 -4.96
C ALA A 66 13.53 24.80 -3.52
N GLN A 67 12.72 25.35 -2.59
CA GLN A 67 12.67 24.88 -1.21
C GLN A 67 12.10 23.45 -1.10
N ILE A 68 11.01 23.15 -1.80
CA ILE A 68 10.39 21.81 -1.83
C ILE A 68 11.37 20.80 -2.42
N THR A 69 11.93 21.08 -3.59
CA THR A 69 12.89 20.19 -4.26
C THR A 69 14.08 19.90 -3.36
N LYS A 70 14.72 20.95 -2.81
CA LYS A 70 15.83 20.78 -1.88
C LYS A 70 15.45 19.95 -0.65
N SER A 71 14.31 20.26 -0.02
CA SER A 71 13.86 19.55 1.18
C SER A 71 13.62 18.07 0.91
N ARG A 72 12.98 17.72 -0.21
CA ARG A 72 12.66 16.34 -0.57
C ARG A 72 13.90 15.54 -0.96
N THR A 73 14.80 16.14 -1.74
CA THR A 73 16.08 15.51 -2.10
C THR A 73 16.93 15.25 -0.85
N ILE A 74 16.95 16.19 0.12
CA ILE A 74 17.62 15.97 1.41
C ILE A 74 16.95 14.85 2.21
N GLY A 75 15.61 14.84 2.28
CA GLY A 75 14.84 13.83 3.01
C GLY A 75 15.14 12.42 2.49
N GLU A 76 15.01 12.22 1.18
CA GLU A 76 15.26 10.95 0.51
C GLU A 76 16.70 10.45 0.70
N ALA A 77 17.69 11.33 0.54
CA ALA A 77 19.10 11.00 0.78
C ALA A 77 19.38 10.60 2.24
N LYS A 78 18.85 11.38 3.21
CA LYS A 78 18.99 11.06 4.64
C LYS A 78 18.33 9.73 5.00
N PHE A 79 17.17 9.44 4.40
CA PHE A 79 16.46 8.19 4.61
C PHE A 79 17.29 7.00 4.13
N MET A 80 17.81 7.03 2.89
CA MET A 80 18.72 5.99 2.36
C MET A 80 19.96 5.79 3.22
N CYS A 81 20.63 6.89 3.64
CA CYS A 81 21.78 6.79 4.53
C CYS A 81 21.44 6.13 5.87
N LYS A 82 20.23 6.36 6.41
CA LYS A 82 19.79 5.75 7.66
C LYS A 82 19.50 4.25 7.47
N LEU A 83 18.85 3.87 6.37
CA LEU A 83 18.59 2.46 6.03
C LEU A 83 19.90 1.67 5.90
N SER A 84 20.87 2.22 5.17
CA SER A 84 22.20 1.62 5.02
C SER A 84 22.88 1.35 6.38
N LYS A 85 22.84 2.32 7.31
CA LYS A 85 23.38 2.15 8.67
C LYS A 85 22.66 1.10 9.50
N LEU A 86 21.40 0.82 9.20
CA LEU A 86 20.59 -0.20 9.88
C LEU A 86 20.69 -1.58 9.18
N GLY A 87 21.42 -1.67 8.07
CA GLY A 87 21.45 -2.87 7.25
C GLY A 87 20.07 -3.23 6.70
N ILE A 88 19.24 -2.23 6.39
CA ILE A 88 17.96 -2.41 5.69
C ILE A 88 18.24 -2.18 4.20
N GLN A 89 17.93 -3.19 3.39
CA GLN A 89 18.28 -3.20 1.98
C GLN A 89 17.56 -2.08 1.21
N SER A 90 18.38 -1.23 0.59
CA SER A 90 17.98 -0.06 -0.19
C SER A 90 19.14 0.37 -1.09
N PRO A 91 18.93 1.22 -2.11
CA PRO A 91 20.00 1.69 -2.97
C PRO A 91 21.10 2.38 -2.17
N SER A 92 22.35 2.04 -2.42
CA SER A 92 23.48 2.80 -1.89
C SER A 92 23.45 4.22 -2.48
N LEU A 93 23.53 5.22 -1.61
CA LEU A 93 23.64 6.62 -2.04
C LEU A 93 25.05 6.88 -2.58
N ILE A 94 25.13 7.35 -3.82
CA ILE A 94 26.40 7.67 -4.50
C ILE A 94 26.71 9.16 -4.36
N SER A 95 25.80 10.04 -4.80
CA SER A 95 26.00 11.50 -4.78
C SER A 95 24.67 12.25 -4.76
N CYS A 96 24.69 13.49 -4.28
CA CYS A 96 23.51 14.36 -4.23
C CYS A 96 23.86 15.80 -4.62
N ASP A 97 23.01 16.43 -5.43
CA ASP A 97 22.98 17.88 -5.63
C ASP A 97 21.59 18.39 -5.19
N PHE A 98 21.50 18.86 -3.94
CA PHE A 98 20.21 19.25 -3.35
C PHE A 98 19.57 20.47 -4.02
N PRO A 99 20.31 21.56 -4.34
CA PRO A 99 19.73 22.69 -5.08
C PRO A 99 19.14 22.31 -6.43
N LYS A 100 19.76 21.36 -7.14
CA LYS A 100 19.29 20.89 -8.45
C LYS A 100 18.31 19.72 -8.39
N GLY A 101 18.08 19.16 -7.20
CA GLY A 101 17.18 18.02 -7.02
C GLY A 101 17.67 16.73 -7.66
N ILE A 102 18.98 16.48 -7.67
CA ILE A 102 19.60 15.31 -8.29
C ILE A 102 20.12 14.36 -7.20
N ILE A 103 19.78 13.08 -7.33
CA ILE A 103 20.33 11.99 -6.52
C ILE A 103 20.91 10.92 -7.45
N TRP A 104 22.14 10.54 -7.19
CA TRP A 104 22.81 9.38 -7.77
C TRP A 104 22.76 8.22 -6.78
N MET A 105 22.33 7.06 -7.24
CA MET A 105 22.19 5.88 -6.40
C MET A 105 22.51 4.60 -7.18
N GLU A 106 22.78 3.54 -6.43
CA GLU A 106 23.02 2.20 -6.96
C GLU A 106 21.83 1.69 -7.78
N TYR A 107 22.10 1.05 -8.92
CA TYR A 107 21.08 0.32 -9.66
C TYR A 107 20.78 -1.00 -8.95
N LEU A 108 19.51 -1.24 -8.65
CA LEU A 108 19.05 -2.46 -8.01
C LEU A 108 18.20 -3.32 -8.97
N GLY A 109 18.15 -4.63 -8.69
CA GLY A 109 17.38 -5.60 -9.46
C GLY A 109 18.08 -6.12 -10.72
N GLN A 110 17.38 -6.94 -11.49
CA GLN A 110 17.83 -7.50 -12.76
C GLN A 110 16.67 -7.62 -13.74
N ALA A 111 16.98 -7.87 -15.01
CA ALA A 111 15.95 -8.19 -15.99
C ALA A 111 15.41 -9.61 -15.74
N LEU A 112 14.09 -9.74 -15.66
CA LEU A 112 13.37 -11.00 -15.70
C LEU A 112 13.40 -11.58 -17.12
N PRO A 113 13.02 -12.86 -17.33
CA PRO A 113 13.03 -13.48 -18.66
C PRO A 113 12.15 -12.77 -19.70
N ASN A 114 11.14 -12.02 -19.26
CA ASN A 114 10.28 -11.19 -20.13
C ASN A 114 10.88 -9.80 -20.43
N GLY A 115 12.08 -9.48 -19.92
CA GLY A 115 12.77 -8.22 -20.09
C GLY A 115 12.39 -7.13 -19.07
N GLU A 116 11.37 -7.35 -18.24
CA GLU A 116 10.98 -6.39 -17.21
C GLU A 116 11.96 -6.41 -16.02
N ILE A 117 12.06 -5.30 -15.29
CA ILE A 117 12.84 -5.27 -14.04
C ILE A 117 12.19 -6.18 -12.98
N SER A 118 13.02 -6.84 -12.18
CA SER A 118 12.63 -7.72 -11.06
C SER A 118 12.02 -6.97 -9.87
N SER A 119 11.04 -6.11 -10.11
CA SER A 119 10.17 -5.63 -9.03
C SER A 119 9.34 -6.78 -8.47
N PHE A 120 8.97 -6.69 -7.20
CA PHE A 120 8.15 -7.71 -6.54
C PHE A 120 6.84 -7.95 -7.30
N LYS A 121 6.20 -6.85 -7.77
CA LYS A 121 5.06 -6.90 -8.68
C LYS A 121 5.34 -7.70 -9.96
N ASN A 122 6.36 -7.31 -10.73
CA ASN A 122 6.63 -7.92 -12.04
C ASN A 122 7.04 -9.39 -11.88
N TRP A 123 7.76 -9.72 -10.81
CA TRP A 123 8.16 -11.08 -10.51
C TRP A 123 6.97 -11.99 -10.20
N LEU A 124 6.06 -11.55 -9.31
CA LEU A 124 4.82 -12.27 -9.03
C LEU A 124 3.95 -12.39 -10.29
N TRP A 125 3.83 -11.30 -11.07
CA TRP A 125 3.05 -11.29 -12.31
C TRP A 125 3.63 -12.25 -13.35
N TYR A 126 4.96 -12.29 -13.47
CA TYR A 126 5.67 -13.22 -14.34
C TYR A 126 5.33 -14.67 -13.97
N LEU A 127 5.34 -15.01 -12.67
CA LEU A 127 4.97 -16.34 -12.19
C LEU A 127 3.51 -16.68 -12.55
N GLU A 128 2.57 -15.79 -12.28
CA GLU A 128 1.14 -16.02 -12.53
C GLU A 128 0.79 -16.16 -14.03
N LYS A 129 1.43 -15.37 -14.90
CA LYS A 129 1.10 -15.35 -16.33
C LYS A 129 1.86 -16.38 -17.15
N HIS A 130 3.11 -16.64 -16.80
CA HIS A 130 3.99 -17.45 -17.63
C HIS A 130 4.23 -18.86 -17.07
N VAL A 131 4.00 -19.08 -15.77
CA VAL A 131 4.11 -20.42 -15.18
C VAL A 131 2.71 -21.01 -15.04
N LYS A 132 2.33 -21.87 -16.00
CA LYS A 132 1.01 -22.54 -16.04
C LYS A 132 0.70 -23.44 -14.82
N ASP A 133 1.68 -23.66 -13.94
CA ASP A 133 1.53 -24.47 -12.74
C ASP A 133 1.21 -23.59 -11.52
N ILE A 134 -0.01 -23.74 -11.00
CA ILE A 134 -0.48 -23.12 -9.75
C ILE A 134 0.51 -23.35 -8.61
N LYS A 135 1.17 -24.51 -8.55
CA LYS A 135 2.14 -24.82 -7.49
C LYS A 135 3.38 -23.95 -7.55
N ALA A 136 3.76 -23.43 -8.71
CA ALA A 136 4.90 -22.53 -8.81
C ALA A 136 4.61 -21.17 -8.15
N CYS A 137 3.38 -20.67 -8.31
CA CYS A 137 2.91 -19.43 -7.71
C CYS A 137 2.83 -19.51 -6.18
N THR A 138 2.77 -20.72 -5.62
CA THR A 138 2.77 -20.95 -4.16
C THR A 138 3.91 -21.86 -3.72
N SER A 139 5.05 -21.77 -4.40
CA SER A 139 6.24 -22.54 -4.06
C SER A 139 6.93 -21.98 -2.81
N ASP A 140 7.79 -22.80 -2.19
CA ASP A 140 8.61 -22.38 -1.02
C ASP A 140 9.46 -21.14 -1.32
N GLU A 141 9.83 -20.93 -2.59
CA GLU A 141 10.56 -19.74 -3.01
C GLU A 141 9.70 -18.49 -2.93
N VAL A 142 8.45 -18.55 -3.41
CA VAL A 142 7.50 -17.44 -3.32
C VAL A 142 7.13 -17.15 -1.88
N GLU A 143 6.88 -18.20 -1.08
CA GLU A 143 6.65 -18.04 0.36
C GLU A 143 7.83 -17.34 1.03
N LYS A 144 9.07 -17.78 0.74
CA LYS A 144 10.28 -17.15 1.29
C LYS A 144 10.40 -15.68 0.88
N VAL A 145 10.20 -15.34 -0.39
CA VAL A 145 10.32 -13.94 -0.86
C VAL A 145 9.25 -13.06 -0.21
N CYS A 146 7.99 -13.48 -0.17
CA CYS A 146 6.92 -12.77 0.52
C CYS A 146 7.25 -12.58 2.01
N PHE A 147 7.76 -13.63 2.66
CA PHE A 147 8.20 -13.58 4.05
C PHE A 147 9.35 -12.58 4.26
N ASP A 148 10.38 -12.60 3.41
CA ASP A 148 11.53 -11.71 3.52
C ASP A 148 11.14 -10.25 3.27
N VAL A 149 10.19 -9.98 2.37
CA VAL A 149 9.60 -8.65 2.19
C VAL A 149 8.91 -8.20 3.48
N GLY A 150 8.13 -9.08 4.10
CA GLY A 150 7.52 -8.83 5.41
C GLY A 150 8.55 -8.49 6.49
N VAL A 151 9.64 -9.25 6.55
CA VAL A 151 10.75 -9.00 7.49
C VAL A 151 11.40 -7.64 7.24
N LEU A 152 11.65 -7.30 5.97
CA LEU A 152 12.25 -6.02 5.57
C LEU A 152 11.41 -4.83 6.04
N ILE A 153 10.09 -4.88 5.82
CA ILE A 153 9.13 -3.85 6.25
C ILE A 153 9.02 -3.82 7.78
N GLY A 154 9.04 -4.98 8.43
CA GLY A 154 9.06 -5.08 9.89
C GLY A 154 10.25 -4.35 10.50
N ARG A 155 11.46 -4.56 9.95
CA ARG A 155 12.68 -3.86 10.38
C ARG A 155 12.61 -2.36 10.12
N LEU A 156 12.00 -1.92 9.01
CA LEU A 156 11.72 -0.51 8.73
C LEU A 156 10.86 0.13 9.85
N HIS A 157 9.70 -0.46 10.12
CA HIS A 157 8.72 0.06 11.08
C HIS A 157 9.20 -0.03 12.54
N LEU A 158 10.03 -1.01 12.89
CA LEU A 158 10.64 -1.13 14.22
C LEU A 158 11.61 0.03 14.52
N ASN A 159 12.23 0.57 13.48
CA ASN A 159 13.10 1.75 13.54
C ASN A 159 12.35 3.07 13.39
N ASP A 160 11.01 3.05 13.50
CA ASP A 160 10.13 4.23 13.40
C ASP A 160 10.34 5.00 12.08
N MET A 161 10.57 4.24 11.01
CA MET A 161 10.66 4.71 9.64
C MET A 161 9.44 4.20 8.87
N VAL A 162 8.87 5.05 8.03
CA VAL A 162 7.69 4.76 7.20
C VAL A 162 8.03 5.17 5.77
N HIS A 163 7.69 4.31 4.80
CA HIS A 163 7.95 4.52 3.39
C HIS A 163 7.03 5.58 2.78
N GLY A 164 5.75 5.58 3.13
CA GLY A 164 4.72 6.53 2.69
C GLY A 164 4.16 6.28 1.28
N ASP A 165 4.70 5.29 0.56
CA ASP A 165 4.26 4.86 -0.77
C ASP A 165 4.67 3.40 -1.01
N LEU A 166 4.33 2.53 -0.06
CA LEU A 166 4.82 1.15 -0.03
C LEU A 166 4.06 0.24 -1.01
N THR A 167 4.27 0.41 -2.31
CA THR A 167 3.67 -0.45 -3.34
C THR A 167 4.58 -1.63 -3.70
N SER A 168 4.02 -2.68 -4.29
CA SER A 168 4.78 -3.83 -4.81
C SER A 168 5.76 -3.48 -5.95
N SER A 169 5.64 -2.29 -6.55
CA SER A 169 6.60 -1.79 -7.56
C SER A 169 7.81 -1.09 -6.93
N ASN A 170 7.68 -0.59 -5.70
CA ASN A 170 8.75 0.07 -4.94
C ASN A 170 9.60 -0.94 -4.13
N ILE A 171 9.45 -2.23 -4.43
CA ILE A 171 10.23 -3.32 -3.85
C ILE A 171 10.95 -4.01 -5.02
N LEU A 172 12.27 -3.98 -5.04
CA LEU A 172 13.09 -4.66 -6.04
C LEU A 172 13.71 -5.92 -5.47
N LEU A 173 13.74 -6.99 -6.26
CA LEU A 173 14.32 -8.26 -5.91
C LEU A 173 15.73 -8.36 -6.51
N GLN A 174 16.71 -8.63 -5.65
CA GLN A 174 18.12 -8.79 -5.99
C GLN A 174 18.50 -10.28 -6.04
N PRO A 175 19.19 -10.76 -7.09
CA PRO A 175 19.68 -12.14 -7.13
C PRO A 175 20.81 -12.35 -6.12
N VAL A 176 20.67 -13.30 -5.21
CA VAL A 176 21.71 -13.68 -4.25
C VAL A 176 22.54 -14.81 -4.85
N GLU A 177 23.80 -14.54 -5.14
CA GLU A 177 24.77 -15.58 -5.50
C GLU A 177 25.08 -16.42 -4.26
N THR A 178 24.82 -17.72 -4.33
CA THR A 178 25.15 -18.65 -3.24
C THR A 178 26.44 -19.37 -3.61
N GLU A 179 27.50 -19.21 -2.82
CA GLU A 179 28.84 -19.75 -3.10
C GLU A 179 28.90 -21.30 -3.21
N ASN A 180 27.82 -22.01 -2.86
CA ASN A 180 27.76 -23.48 -2.80
C ASN A 180 26.66 -24.10 -3.69
N GLN A 181 26.53 -23.69 -4.96
CA GLN A 181 25.62 -24.35 -5.90
C GLN A 181 26.31 -25.54 -6.60
N THR A 182 26.24 -26.71 -5.97
CA THR A 182 26.45 -28.01 -6.64
C THR A 182 25.34 -28.25 -7.66
N ILE A 183 25.54 -27.85 -8.92
CA ILE A 183 25.04 -28.34 -10.24
C ILE A 183 23.56 -28.81 -10.40
N GLN A 184 22.74 -28.92 -9.36
CA GLN A 184 21.32 -29.27 -9.46
C GLN A 184 20.48 -27.99 -9.43
N ALA A 185 20.20 -27.52 -10.65
CA ALA A 185 19.26 -26.47 -11.04
C ALA A 185 19.61 -25.03 -10.62
N ASN A 186 19.69 -24.15 -11.63
CA ASN A 186 19.73 -22.69 -11.57
C ASN A 186 18.59 -22.10 -10.70
N LYS A 187 18.68 -22.19 -9.37
CA LYS A 187 17.70 -21.59 -8.47
C LYS A 187 18.29 -20.29 -7.92
N VAL A 188 17.88 -19.17 -8.52
CA VAL A 188 18.23 -17.83 -8.05
C VAL A 188 17.44 -17.55 -6.78
N SER A 189 18.11 -17.30 -5.66
CA SER A 189 17.44 -16.78 -4.47
C SER A 189 17.31 -15.26 -4.58
N TRP A 190 16.23 -14.70 -4.06
CA TRP A 190 15.96 -13.27 -4.13
C TRP A 190 16.09 -12.63 -2.75
N GLU A 191 16.69 -11.44 -2.73
CA GLU A 191 16.75 -10.55 -1.57
C GLU A 191 15.97 -9.27 -1.89
N PRO A 192 14.93 -8.91 -1.12
CA PRO A 192 14.14 -7.72 -1.37
C PRO A 192 14.86 -6.46 -0.89
N ALA A 193 14.70 -5.36 -1.64
CA ALA A 193 15.19 -4.03 -1.30
C ALA A 193 14.12 -2.97 -1.57
N LEU A 194 14.01 -1.98 -0.68
CA LEU A 194 13.07 -0.86 -0.84
C LEU A 194 13.69 0.23 -1.72
N ILE A 195 12.87 0.84 -2.58
CA ILE A 195 13.25 1.99 -3.41
C ILE A 195 12.21 3.10 -3.32
N ASP A 196 12.56 4.30 -3.81
CA ASP A 196 11.69 5.47 -3.84
C ASP A 196 11.20 5.97 -2.46
N PHE A 197 12.06 6.72 -1.78
CA PHE A 197 11.76 7.33 -0.49
C PHE A 197 11.27 8.78 -0.62
N GLY A 198 10.59 9.11 -1.72
CA GLY A 198 10.14 10.47 -2.02
C GLY A 198 9.05 11.02 -1.09
N LEU A 199 8.35 10.12 -0.39
CA LEU A 199 7.27 10.40 0.57
C LEU A 199 7.57 9.81 1.96
N SER A 200 8.79 9.31 2.17
CA SER A 200 9.15 8.66 3.42
C SER A 200 9.26 9.64 4.58
N SER A 201 9.04 9.12 5.79
CA SER A 201 9.09 9.92 7.02
C SER A 201 9.55 9.09 8.22
N PHE A 202 9.94 9.81 9.28
CA PHE A 202 10.25 9.20 10.57
C PHE A 202 9.02 9.33 11.45
N SER A 203 8.32 8.22 11.68
CA SER A 203 7.12 8.19 12.51
C SER A 203 7.07 6.93 13.38
N GLY A 204 6.83 7.16 14.67
CA GLY A 204 6.57 6.09 15.64
C GLY A 204 5.10 5.69 15.72
N LEU A 205 4.20 6.39 15.00
CA LEU A 205 2.76 6.18 15.09
C LEU A 205 2.37 4.82 14.49
N PRO A 206 1.56 4.01 15.20
CA PRO A 206 1.00 2.78 14.62
C PRO A 206 0.10 3.03 13.41
N GLU A 207 -0.53 4.20 13.31
CA GLU A 207 -1.35 4.62 12.15
C GLU A 207 -0.52 4.61 10.87
N ASP A 208 0.58 5.36 10.83
CA ASP A 208 1.38 5.52 9.62
C ASP A 208 1.96 4.17 9.13
N LYS A 209 2.35 3.31 10.08
CA LYS A 209 2.82 1.94 9.81
C LYS A 209 1.70 1.04 9.28
N ALA A 210 0.49 1.19 9.81
CA ALA A 210 -0.68 0.46 9.34
C ALA A 210 -1.10 0.91 7.93
N VAL A 211 -1.04 2.20 7.63
CA VAL A 211 -1.32 2.73 6.29
C VAL A 211 -0.30 2.19 5.28
N ASP A 212 1.00 2.17 5.62
CA ASP A 212 2.04 1.57 4.75
C ASP A 212 1.75 0.09 4.44
N LEU A 213 1.44 -0.71 5.46
CA LEU A 213 1.07 -2.12 5.28
C LEU A 213 -0.19 -2.28 4.42
N TYR A 214 -1.18 -1.42 4.64
CA TYR A 214 -2.44 -1.44 3.89
C TYR A 214 -2.25 -1.09 2.42
N VAL A 215 -1.42 -0.09 2.10
CA VAL A 215 -1.07 0.27 0.71
C VAL A 215 -0.41 -0.90 0.01
N LEU A 216 0.51 -1.61 0.67
CA LEU A 216 1.13 -2.82 0.10
C LEU A 216 0.11 -3.94 -0.12
N GLU A 217 -0.73 -4.20 0.89
CA GLU A 217 -1.79 -5.22 0.80
C GLU A 217 -2.69 -4.98 -0.41
N ARG A 218 -3.15 -3.73 -0.60
CA ARG A 218 -3.94 -3.32 -1.76
C ARG A 218 -3.19 -3.42 -3.08
N ALA A 219 -1.91 -3.03 -3.10
CA ALA A 219 -1.09 -3.18 -4.29
C ALA A 219 -1.02 -4.66 -4.70
N VAL A 220 -0.79 -5.58 -3.76
CA VAL A 220 -0.78 -7.03 -4.00
C VAL A 220 -2.15 -7.53 -4.45
N ASP A 221 -3.24 -7.14 -3.78
CA ASP A 221 -4.60 -7.56 -4.16
C ASP A 221 -5.00 -7.09 -5.56
N SER A 222 -4.59 -5.88 -5.94
CA SER A 222 -4.92 -5.29 -7.25
C SER A 222 -4.16 -5.96 -8.40
N THR A 223 -2.92 -6.40 -8.18
CA THR A 223 -2.07 -6.95 -9.25
C THR A 223 -2.08 -8.47 -9.31
N HIS A 224 -2.42 -9.18 -8.22
CA HIS A 224 -2.25 -10.64 -8.05
C HIS A 224 -3.51 -11.35 -7.55
N SER A 225 -4.62 -11.23 -8.29
CA SER A 225 -5.98 -11.60 -7.82
C SER A 225 -6.14 -13.00 -7.23
N ASP A 226 -5.44 -13.99 -7.77
CA ASP A 226 -5.72 -15.40 -7.46
C ASP A 226 -5.03 -15.88 -6.18
N PHE A 227 -3.86 -15.30 -5.85
CA PHE A 227 -3.03 -15.70 -4.72
C PHE A 227 -2.76 -14.58 -3.71
N ALA A 228 -3.23 -13.36 -3.95
CA ALA A 228 -2.95 -12.19 -3.12
C ALA A 228 -3.21 -12.44 -1.64
N LYS A 229 -4.31 -13.10 -1.27
CA LYS A 229 -4.59 -13.46 0.13
C LYS A 229 -3.44 -14.25 0.77
N ARG A 230 -2.92 -15.26 0.06
CA ARG A 230 -1.81 -16.09 0.54
C ARG A 230 -0.49 -15.31 0.59
N TYR A 231 -0.25 -14.45 -0.39
CA TYR A 231 0.92 -13.55 -0.38
C TYR A 231 0.90 -12.60 0.81
N ASN A 232 -0.25 -11.98 1.06
CA ASN A 232 -0.48 -11.11 2.22
C ASN A 232 -0.34 -11.86 3.56
N GLU A 233 -0.81 -13.10 3.65
CA GLU A 233 -0.57 -13.96 4.82
C GLU A 233 0.93 -14.20 5.08
N TRP A 234 1.72 -14.50 4.04
CA TRP A 234 3.17 -14.70 4.18
C TRP A 234 3.93 -13.42 4.50
N LEU A 235 3.54 -12.29 3.89
CA LEU A 235 4.06 -10.97 4.20
C LEU A 235 3.85 -10.63 5.69
N LEU A 236 2.64 -10.83 6.21
CA LEU A 236 2.34 -10.56 7.62
C LEU A 236 3.08 -11.50 8.57
N LYS A 237 3.28 -12.77 8.21
CA LYS A 237 4.14 -13.70 8.99
C LYS A 237 5.59 -13.21 9.06
N GLY A 238 6.13 -12.71 7.95
CA GLY A 238 7.46 -12.10 7.92
C GLY A 238 7.55 -10.84 8.78
N TYR A 239 6.53 -9.99 8.69
CA TYR A 239 6.41 -8.79 9.50
C TYR A 239 6.39 -9.12 11.00
N GLU A 240 5.60 -10.10 11.42
CA GLU A 240 5.58 -10.61 12.79
C GLU A 240 6.94 -11.18 13.21
N LYS A 241 7.62 -11.94 12.33
CA LYS A 241 8.94 -12.50 12.62
C LYS A 241 9.94 -11.41 12.98
N ALA A 242 9.97 -10.30 12.23
CA ALA A 242 10.87 -9.18 12.52
C ALA A 242 10.67 -8.62 13.94
N HIS A 243 9.42 -8.53 14.40
CA HIS A 243 9.08 -8.04 15.74
C HIS A 243 9.42 -9.03 16.86
N ASN A 244 9.63 -10.31 16.51
CA ASN A 244 10.04 -11.37 17.41
C ASN A 244 11.56 -11.65 17.37
N LEU A 245 12.35 -10.87 16.62
CA LEU A 245 13.80 -10.97 16.64
C LEU A 245 14.34 -10.54 18.02
N GLN A 246 15.41 -11.19 18.47
CA GLN A 246 16.02 -10.95 19.78
C GLN A 246 16.45 -9.49 19.97
N GLU A 247 16.87 -8.82 18.89
CA GLU A 247 17.22 -7.39 18.88
C GLU A 247 16.06 -6.47 19.32
N PHE A 248 14.81 -6.91 19.15
CA PHE A 248 13.61 -6.11 19.43
C PHE A 248 12.73 -6.69 20.54
N GLU A 249 13.12 -7.80 21.18
CA GLU A 249 12.26 -8.59 22.08
C GLU A 249 11.53 -7.76 23.16
N LYS A 250 12.18 -6.71 23.69
CA LYS A 250 11.64 -5.85 24.76
C LYS A 250 10.39 -5.06 24.34
N PHE A 251 10.26 -4.67 23.08
CA PHE A 251 9.17 -3.80 22.62
C PHE A 251 8.51 -4.24 21.31
N GLY A 252 9.14 -5.14 20.55
CA GLY A 252 8.69 -5.59 19.23
C GLY A 252 7.31 -6.23 19.28
N LYS A 253 7.07 -7.17 20.21
CA LYS A 253 5.74 -7.79 20.38
C LYS A 253 4.63 -6.76 20.64
N LYS A 254 4.90 -5.75 21.48
CA LYS A 254 3.94 -4.68 21.75
C LYS A 254 3.68 -3.83 20.50
N LYS A 255 4.74 -3.36 19.83
CA LYS A 255 4.63 -2.56 18.59
C LYS A 255 3.90 -3.33 17.48
N HIS A 256 4.13 -4.64 17.37
CA HIS A 256 3.43 -5.51 16.43
C HIS A 256 1.91 -5.50 16.70
N LEU A 257 1.51 -5.81 17.93
CA LEU A 257 0.09 -5.84 18.31
C LEU A 257 -0.62 -4.49 18.08
N GLU A 258 0.03 -3.38 18.44
CA GLU A 258 -0.51 -2.04 18.20
C GLU A 258 -0.68 -1.74 16.70
N THR A 259 0.31 -2.12 15.88
CA THR A 259 0.27 -1.89 14.43
C THR A 259 -0.77 -2.77 13.74
N ILE A 260 -0.86 -4.06 14.09
CA ILE A 260 -1.86 -4.98 13.51
C ILE A 260 -3.27 -4.58 13.93
N LYS A 261 -3.49 -4.21 15.20
CA LYS A 261 -4.78 -3.67 15.62
C LYS A 261 -5.16 -2.45 14.77
N ARG A 262 -4.20 -1.54 14.55
CA ARG A 262 -4.46 -0.35 13.74
C ARG A 262 -4.68 -0.67 12.26
N LEU A 263 -3.99 -1.67 11.71
CA LEU A 263 -4.21 -2.16 10.35
C LEU A 263 -5.65 -2.66 10.15
N GLU A 264 -6.21 -3.40 11.11
CA GLU A 264 -7.61 -3.81 11.05
C GLU A 264 -8.57 -2.62 11.08
N GLU A 265 -8.29 -1.60 11.90
CA GLU A 265 -9.08 -0.36 11.91
C GLU A 265 -9.01 0.38 10.56
N VAL A 266 -7.82 0.46 9.94
CA VAL A 266 -7.64 1.05 8.59
C VAL A 266 -8.43 0.27 7.53
N ARG A 267 -8.33 -1.07 7.54
CA ARG A 267 -9.13 -1.95 6.66
C ARG A 267 -10.62 -1.66 6.80
N LEU A 268 -11.13 -1.56 8.02
CA LEU A 268 -12.54 -1.28 8.28
C LEU A 268 -12.98 0.11 7.79
N ARG A 269 -12.13 1.15 7.94
CA ARG A 269 -12.44 2.50 7.45
C ARG A 269 -12.53 2.53 5.93
N GLU A 270 -11.61 1.89 5.23
CA GLU A 270 -11.61 1.82 3.77
C GLU A 270 -12.76 0.96 3.25
N LEU A 271 -13.04 -0.18 3.89
CA LEU A 271 -14.27 -0.95 3.62
C LEU A 271 -15.53 -0.11 3.86
N ALA A 272 -15.52 0.79 4.83
CA ALA A 272 -16.62 1.71 5.06
C ALA A 272 -16.70 2.84 4.01
N MET A 273 -15.58 3.25 3.41
CA MET A 273 -15.53 4.15 2.24
C MET A 273 -15.96 3.44 0.95
N GLU A 274 -15.52 2.20 0.70
CA GLU A 274 -16.08 1.38 -0.38
C GLU A 274 -17.60 1.14 -0.19
N ALA A 275 -18.05 1.06 1.07
CA ALA A 275 -19.47 1.03 1.38
C ALA A 275 -20.15 2.40 1.28
N GLN A 276 -19.45 3.54 1.44
CA GLN A 276 -19.97 4.90 1.17
C GLN A 276 -20.57 4.97 -0.24
N ASN A 277 -19.93 4.23 -1.13
CA ASN A 277 -20.26 4.11 -2.53
C ASN A 277 -21.52 3.25 -2.76
N ARG A 278 -21.68 2.11 -2.06
CA ARG A 278 -22.86 1.23 -2.22
C ARG A 278 -24.01 1.54 -1.25
N ARG A 279 -24.85 2.50 -1.65
CA ARG A 279 -26.10 2.84 -0.93
C ARG A 279 -27.24 1.90 -1.30
N VAL A 280 -27.88 1.31 -0.29
CA VAL A 280 -29.02 0.39 -0.46
C VAL A 280 -30.15 0.73 0.53
N ASP A 281 -31.30 0.10 0.34
CA ASP A 281 -32.44 0.12 1.26
C ASP A 281 -32.91 -1.32 1.56
N ALA A 282 -34.01 -1.47 2.31
CA ALA A 282 -34.55 -2.78 2.68
C ALA A 282 -34.88 -3.67 1.46
N THR A 283 -35.27 -3.06 0.33
CA THR A 283 -35.67 -3.80 -0.89
C THR A 283 -34.46 -4.43 -1.59
N LEU A 284 -33.28 -3.84 -1.43
CA LEU A 284 -32.03 -4.22 -2.10
C LEU A 284 -31.15 -5.15 -1.28
N LEU A 285 -31.57 -5.56 -0.07
CA LEU A 285 -30.74 -6.44 0.78
C LEU A 285 -30.51 -7.81 0.14
N LYS A 286 -31.55 -8.40 -0.48
CA LYS A 286 -31.48 -9.72 -1.13
C LYS A 286 -30.46 -9.77 -2.26
N SER A 287 -30.36 -8.71 -3.07
CA SER A 287 -29.44 -8.63 -4.21
C SER A 287 -28.00 -8.25 -3.81
N ASN A 288 -27.80 -7.84 -2.55
CA ASN A 288 -26.50 -7.41 -2.02
C ASN A 288 -26.00 -8.29 -0.87
N GLN A 289 -26.44 -9.55 -0.81
CA GLN A 289 -25.95 -10.53 0.17
C GLN A 289 -24.42 -10.62 0.18
N ASN A 290 -23.86 -10.76 1.39
CA ASN A 290 -22.41 -10.82 1.62
C ASN A 290 -21.64 -9.58 1.11
N LYS A 291 -22.33 -8.50 0.70
CA LYS A 291 -21.71 -7.23 0.32
C LYS A 291 -21.76 -6.25 1.48
N LEU A 292 -20.77 -5.36 1.48
CA LEU A 292 -20.76 -4.16 2.28
C LEU A 292 -21.67 -3.11 1.65
N VAL A 293 -22.47 -2.47 2.52
CA VAL A 293 -23.50 -1.53 2.13
C VAL A 293 -23.61 -0.39 3.13
N ARG A 294 -24.12 0.74 2.64
CA ARG A 294 -24.57 1.87 3.43
C ARG A 294 -26.08 1.98 3.37
N ILE A 295 -26.72 2.08 4.53
CA ILE A 295 -28.15 2.34 4.65
C ILE A 295 -28.38 3.55 5.53
N ILE A 296 -29.42 4.31 5.23
CA ILE A 296 -29.84 5.46 6.04
C ILE A 296 -31.29 5.23 6.39
N GLY A 297 -31.61 5.32 7.68
CA GLY A 297 -32.96 5.06 8.15
C GLY A 297 -33.21 5.56 9.56
N LYS A 298 -34.47 5.46 9.98
CA LYS A 298 -34.88 5.79 11.35
C LYS A 298 -34.78 4.55 12.21
N CYS A 299 -34.11 4.63 13.36
CA CYS A 299 -34.12 3.54 14.32
C CYS A 299 -35.50 3.45 14.97
N GLU A 300 -36.19 2.33 14.77
CA GLU A 300 -37.49 2.05 15.38
C GLU A 300 -37.34 1.49 16.78
N SER A 301 -36.44 0.51 16.94
CA SER A 301 -36.20 -0.16 18.22
C SER A 301 -34.74 -0.57 18.35
N TYR A 302 -34.25 -0.62 19.58
CA TYR A 302 -32.91 -1.10 19.92
C TYR A 302 -32.98 -1.87 21.23
N ASP A 303 -32.51 -3.12 21.22
CA ASP A 303 -32.42 -3.99 22.39
C ASP A 303 -30.98 -4.01 22.89
N THR A 304 -30.78 -3.42 24.08
CA THR A 304 -29.47 -3.32 24.74
C THR A 304 -28.94 -4.65 25.25
N ASN A 305 -29.79 -5.68 25.42
CA ASN A 305 -29.35 -6.98 25.90
C ASN A 305 -28.78 -7.84 24.76
N THR A 306 -29.40 -7.76 23.58
CA THR A 306 -28.99 -8.54 22.40
C THR A 306 -28.14 -7.75 21.41
N TYR A 307 -28.01 -6.43 21.61
CA TYR A 307 -27.34 -5.49 20.70
C TYR A 307 -27.92 -5.54 19.29
N LYS A 308 -29.23 -5.73 19.17
CA LYS A 308 -29.96 -5.74 17.89
C LYS A 308 -30.84 -4.51 17.77
N ALA A 309 -30.89 -3.92 16.58
CA ALA A 309 -31.76 -2.78 16.28
C ALA A 309 -32.61 -3.04 15.04
N THR A 310 -33.76 -2.38 14.95
CA THR A 310 -34.57 -2.32 13.73
C THR A 310 -34.46 -0.92 13.13
N LEU A 311 -33.94 -0.82 11.90
CA LEU A 311 -33.83 0.42 11.14
C LEU A 311 -34.89 0.45 10.03
N LEU A 312 -35.66 1.53 9.94
CA LEU A 312 -36.63 1.76 8.88
C LEU A 312 -35.98 2.53 7.74
N CYS A 313 -35.77 1.86 6.60
CA CYS A 313 -35.23 2.43 5.36
C CYS A 313 -35.93 1.78 4.16
N ASN A 314 -37.08 2.34 3.76
CA ASN A 314 -37.98 1.76 2.74
C ASN A 314 -38.42 0.30 3.08
N GLY A 315 -38.56 0.03 4.38
CA GLY A 315 -38.82 -1.27 4.97
C GLY A 315 -38.00 -1.50 6.25
N PRO A 316 -38.37 -2.47 7.10
CA PRO A 316 -37.62 -2.79 8.31
C PRO A 316 -36.37 -3.60 7.99
N VAL A 317 -35.24 -3.23 8.61
CA VAL A 317 -33.94 -3.90 8.47
C VAL A 317 -33.36 -4.21 9.85
N THR A 318 -33.00 -5.47 10.06
CA THR A 318 -32.37 -5.92 11.31
C THR A 318 -30.87 -5.60 11.31
N LEU A 319 -30.42 -4.88 12.32
CA LEU A 319 -29.01 -4.57 12.59
C LEU A 319 -28.49 -5.47 13.71
N ASP A 320 -27.27 -5.96 13.55
CA ASP A 320 -26.53 -6.75 14.54
C ASP A 320 -25.28 -5.97 14.94
N LEU A 321 -25.30 -5.38 16.14
CA LEU A 321 -24.22 -4.55 16.69
C LEU A 321 -23.37 -5.31 17.72
N SER A 322 -23.57 -6.62 17.88
CA SER A 322 -22.88 -7.43 18.90
C SER A 322 -21.34 -7.35 18.82
N SER A 323 -20.81 -7.14 17.61
CA SER A 323 -19.37 -7.04 17.33
C SER A 323 -18.89 -5.60 17.09
N SER A 324 -19.75 -4.59 17.26
CA SER A 324 -19.42 -3.18 17.02
C SER A 324 -19.02 -2.48 18.31
N ASP A 325 -17.91 -1.74 18.28
CA ASP A 325 -17.49 -0.85 19.36
C ASP A 325 -18.42 0.37 19.52
N GLN A 326 -19.33 0.60 18.57
CA GLN A 326 -20.26 1.74 18.51
C GLN A 326 -21.70 1.37 18.93
N LYS A 327 -21.89 0.19 19.54
CA LYS A 327 -23.21 -0.32 19.94
C LYS A 327 -24.01 0.64 20.83
N ASP A 328 -23.34 1.43 21.68
CA ASP A 328 -23.99 2.35 22.62
C ASP A 328 -24.42 3.70 21.98
N LEU A 329 -24.18 3.91 20.69
CA LEU A 329 -24.51 5.16 19.98
C LEU A 329 -25.94 5.18 19.39
N ILE A 330 -26.63 4.04 19.36
CA ILE A 330 -27.98 3.93 18.78
C ILE A 330 -29.06 4.19 19.82
N THR A 331 -30.05 5.00 19.45
CA THR A 331 -31.23 5.30 20.25
C THR A 331 -32.48 5.25 19.37
N ALA A 332 -33.56 4.64 19.88
CA ALA A 332 -34.83 4.62 19.17
C ALA A 332 -35.35 6.04 18.90
N GLY A 333 -35.95 6.24 17.73
CA GLY A 333 -36.53 7.51 17.29
C GLY A 333 -35.61 8.43 16.50
N LYS A 334 -34.29 8.16 16.48
CA LYS A 334 -33.31 8.97 15.74
C LYS A 334 -32.96 8.39 14.37
N TYR A 335 -32.41 9.23 13.49
CA TYR A 335 -31.91 8.82 12.19
C TYR A 335 -30.44 8.45 12.25
N TYR A 336 -30.08 7.36 11.58
CA TYR A 336 -28.71 6.89 11.50
C TYR A 336 -28.32 6.57 10.07
N GLU A 337 -27.08 6.89 9.73
CA GLU A 337 -26.36 6.28 8.64
C GLU A 337 -25.57 5.10 9.19
N ILE A 338 -25.85 3.91 8.66
CA ILE A 338 -25.24 2.66 9.08
C ILE A 338 -24.42 2.11 7.93
N VAL A 339 -23.19 1.70 8.25
CA VAL A 339 -22.33 0.95 7.34
C VAL A 339 -22.09 -0.42 7.93
N GLY A 340 -22.33 -1.46 7.11
CA GLY A 340 -22.17 -2.82 7.55
C GLY A 340 -22.25 -3.83 6.43
N LYS A 341 -22.07 -5.10 6.79
CA LYS A 341 -22.09 -6.22 5.84
C LYS A 341 -23.38 -7.01 5.96
N ILE A 342 -24.04 -7.26 4.82
CA ILE A 342 -25.26 -8.07 4.78
C ILE A 342 -24.91 -9.54 5.04
N SER A 343 -25.65 -10.20 5.92
CA SER A 343 -25.53 -11.63 6.19
C SER A 343 -25.68 -12.46 4.91
N ASN A 344 -25.01 -13.61 4.87
CA ASN A 344 -25.08 -14.54 3.75
C ASN A 344 -26.28 -15.51 3.84
N ASN A 345 -27.25 -15.23 4.72
CA ASN A 345 -28.40 -16.10 4.96
C ASN A 345 -29.69 -15.48 4.38
N PRO A 346 -30.27 -16.05 3.31
CA PRO A 346 -31.46 -15.49 2.67
C PRO A 346 -32.72 -15.47 3.55
N SER A 347 -32.79 -16.34 4.57
CA SER A 347 -33.94 -16.42 5.49
C SER A 347 -33.83 -15.49 6.70
N ASP A 348 -32.64 -14.96 6.99
CA ASP A 348 -32.36 -14.05 8.10
C ASP A 348 -31.36 -12.97 7.65
N LEU A 349 -31.87 -12.06 6.80
CA LEU A 349 -31.10 -10.93 6.29
C LEU A 349 -30.94 -9.89 7.39
N LYS A 350 -29.72 -9.80 7.89
CA LYS A 350 -29.30 -8.83 8.91
C LYS A 350 -28.03 -8.15 8.47
N ILE A 351 -27.80 -6.94 8.97
CA ILE A 351 -26.58 -6.19 8.72
C ILE A 351 -25.70 -6.27 9.95
N HIS A 352 -24.52 -6.87 9.79
CA HIS A 352 -23.46 -6.80 10.78
C HIS A 352 -22.83 -5.40 10.72
N VAL A 353 -23.07 -4.61 11.76
CA VAL A 353 -22.74 -3.19 11.78
C VAL A 353 -21.26 -2.97 12.05
N TYR A 354 -20.63 -2.15 11.23
CA TYR A 354 -19.24 -1.72 11.41
C TYR A 354 -19.13 -0.26 11.84
N SER A 355 -19.98 0.63 11.30
CA SER A 355 -20.02 2.04 11.66
C SER A 355 -21.45 2.56 11.78
N VAL A 356 -21.65 3.47 12.73
CA VAL A 356 -22.90 4.16 13.05
C VAL A 356 -22.62 5.66 13.09
N ILE A 357 -23.39 6.44 12.34
CA ILE A 357 -23.33 7.91 12.36
C ILE A 357 -24.75 8.42 12.61
N GLU A 358 -24.95 9.17 13.70
CA GLU A 358 -26.22 9.86 13.96
C GLU A 358 -26.42 11.01 12.97
N MET A 359 -27.60 11.06 12.36
CA MET A 359 -27.99 12.10 11.40
C MET A 359 -28.89 13.14 12.09
N SER A 360 -28.89 14.37 11.57
CA SER A 360 -29.75 15.43 12.10
C SER A 360 -31.24 15.11 11.90
N ASP A 361 -32.09 15.61 12.80
CA ASP A 361 -33.55 15.48 12.72
C ASP A 361 -34.16 16.13 11.45
N ASN A 362 -33.43 17.03 10.79
CA ASN A 362 -33.84 17.70 9.55
C ASN A 362 -33.56 16.88 8.27
N LEU A 363 -33.36 15.56 8.38
CA LEU A 363 -33.05 14.69 7.26
C LEU A 363 -34.22 14.63 6.26
N ASN A 364 -33.97 14.95 4.99
CA ASN A 364 -34.96 14.83 3.93
C ASN A 364 -35.02 13.38 3.42
N ILE A 365 -36.02 12.62 3.89
CA ILE A 365 -36.23 11.20 3.57
C ILE A 365 -36.39 10.98 2.06
N ASN A 366 -37.15 11.85 1.37
CA ASN A 366 -37.37 11.74 -0.07
C ASN A 366 -36.07 11.91 -0.87
N ALA A 367 -35.14 12.73 -0.38
CA ALA A 367 -33.81 12.86 -1.00
C ALA A 367 -32.96 11.60 -0.78
N VAL A 368 -33.03 10.98 0.40
CA VAL A 368 -32.33 9.72 0.71
C VAL A 368 -32.83 8.59 -0.19
N GLU A 369 -34.14 8.42 -0.33
CA GLU A 369 -34.74 7.40 -1.21
C GLU A 369 -34.35 7.60 -2.67
N LYS A 370 -34.40 8.85 -3.16
CA LYS A 370 -33.93 9.19 -4.52
C LYS A 370 -32.45 8.88 -4.68
N LEU A 371 -31.62 9.18 -3.69
CA LEU A 371 -30.18 8.92 -3.73
C LEU A 371 -29.89 7.42 -3.89
N VAL A 372 -30.57 6.55 -3.14
CA VAL A 372 -30.45 5.08 -3.31
C VAL A 372 -30.82 4.69 -4.75
N SER A 373 -31.90 5.26 -5.30
CA SER A 373 -32.30 4.98 -6.69
C SER A 373 -31.30 5.46 -7.74
N TYR A 374 -30.60 6.57 -7.50
CA TYR A 374 -29.59 7.12 -8.41
C TYR A 374 -28.29 6.32 -8.35
N CYS A 375 -27.84 5.90 -7.16
CA CYS A 375 -26.67 5.03 -7.00
C CYS A 375 -26.82 3.71 -7.79
N GLN A 376 -28.05 3.18 -7.90
CA GLN A 376 -28.31 1.99 -8.73
C GLN A 376 -28.32 2.27 -10.24
N LYS A 377 -28.68 3.48 -10.66
CA LYS A 377 -28.79 3.85 -12.09
C LYS A 377 -27.47 4.29 -12.70
N VAL A 378 -26.59 4.91 -11.91
CA VAL A 378 -25.30 5.43 -12.39
C VAL A 378 -24.19 4.96 -11.45
N PRO A 379 -23.88 3.65 -11.42
CA PRO A 379 -22.87 3.10 -10.54
C PRO A 379 -21.48 3.74 -10.76
N GLU A 380 -21.16 4.17 -11.97
CA GLU A 380 -19.89 4.83 -12.34
C GLU A 380 -19.58 6.11 -11.53
N LEU A 381 -20.60 6.88 -11.12
CA LEU A 381 -20.41 8.10 -10.34
C LEU A 381 -20.24 7.84 -8.83
N PHE A 382 -20.55 6.63 -8.38
CA PHE A 382 -20.70 6.30 -6.97
C PHE A 382 -20.01 5.00 -6.57
N HIS A 383 -19.31 4.28 -7.46
CA HIS A 383 -18.68 2.98 -7.16
C HIS A 383 -17.22 2.89 -7.63
N GLU A 384 -16.65 3.98 -8.17
CA GLU A 384 -15.20 4.10 -8.42
C GLU A 384 -14.42 4.43 -7.15
#